data_AF-A0A2A2PE59-F1
#
_entry.id   AF-A0A2A2PE59-F1
#
_cell.length_a   1.000
_cell.length_b   1.000
_cell.length_c   1.000
_cell.angle_alpha   90.00
_cell.angle_beta   90.00
_cell.angle_gamma   90.00
#
_symmetry.space_group_name_H-M   'P 1'
#
loop_
_entity.id
_entity.type
_entity.pdbx_description
1 polymer ?
#
loop_
_entity_poly.entity_id
_entity_poly.type
_entity_poly.pdbx_seq_one_letter_code
_entity_poly.pdbx_strand_id
1 'polypeptide(L)' 'MEGVVLSEKMQREADRLLAQIVRADSMIITVKAGARADGFVLGLETSEVLRAGDAEKLYVIFEAALVERLKTLSRS' A
#
# COMPACT_ATOMS: atom_id res chain seq x y z
N MET A 1 -6.92 -8.35 2.57
CA MET A 1 -7.46 -6.97 2.62
C MET A 1 -8.88 -7.03 3.21
N GLU A 2 -8.99 -7.53 4.44
CA GLU A 2 -10.29 -7.67 5.12
C GLU A 2 -10.62 -6.37 5.86
N GLY A 3 -11.86 -5.87 5.71
CA GLY A 3 -12.35 -4.74 6.49
C GLY A 3 -12.21 -3.33 5.88
N VAL A 4 -11.83 -3.20 4.60
CA VAL A 4 -11.86 -1.93 3.85
C VAL A 4 -12.97 -2.00 2.79
N VAL A 5 -13.91 -1.05 2.80
CA VAL A 5 -14.96 -1.00 1.78
C VAL A 5 -14.43 -0.26 0.54
N LEU A 6 -13.93 -1.03 -0.43
CA LEU A 6 -13.42 -0.52 -1.70
C LEU A 6 -14.34 -0.94 -2.86
N SER A 7 -14.41 -0.11 -3.90
CA SER A 7 -14.89 -0.62 -5.19
C SER A 7 -13.94 -1.70 -5.70
N GLU A 8 -14.44 -2.65 -6.51
CA GLU A 8 -13.58 -3.73 -7.02
C GLU A 8 -12.34 -3.21 -7.77
N LYS A 9 -12.47 -2.07 -8.48
CA LYS A 9 -11.36 -1.45 -9.20
C LYS A 9 -10.30 -0.96 -8.23
N MET A 10 -10.70 -0.32 -7.13
CA MET A 10 -9.78 0.16 -6.09
C MET A 10 -9.12 -1.00 -5.36
N GLN A 11 -9.87 -2.06 -5.07
CA GLN A 11 -9.32 -3.25 -4.42
C GLN A 11 -8.25 -3.90 -5.30
N ARG A 12 -8.53 -4.09 -6.59
CA ARG A 12 -7.53 -4.63 -7.54
C ARG A 12 -6.27 -3.77 -7.63
N GLU A 13 -6.41 -2.45 -7.63
CA GLU A 13 -5.24 -1.56 -7.68
C GLU A 13 -4.46 -1.60 -6.35
N ALA A 14 -5.15 -1.63 -5.22
CA ALA A 14 -4.53 -1.74 -3.91
C ALA A 14 -3.79 -3.08 -3.74
N ASP A 15 -4.39 -4.19 -4.17
CA ASP A 15 -3.74 -5.51 -4.21
C ASP A 15 -2.51 -5.52 -5.12
N ARG A 16 -2.60 -4.86 -6.28
CA ARG A 16 -1.47 -4.72 -7.21
C ARG A 16 -0.32 -3.93 -6.59
N LEU A 17 -0.60 -2.82 -5.92
CA LEU A 17 0.41 -2.02 -5.23
C LEU A 17 1.05 -2.79 -4.08
N LEU A 18 0.25 -3.53 -3.31
CA LEU A 18 0.76 -4.40 -2.25
C LEU A 18 1.70 -5.49 -2.81
N ALA A 19 1.32 -6.12 -3.93
CA ALA A 19 2.16 -7.11 -4.58
C ALA A 19 3.48 -6.52 -5.10
N GLN A 20 3.50 -5.26 -5.55
CA GLN A 20 4.73 -4.56 -5.95
C GLN A 20 5.67 -4.35 -4.76
N ILE A 21 5.14 -3.98 -3.59
CA ILE A 21 5.93 -3.83 -2.36
C ILE A 21 6.53 -5.19 -1.96
N VAL A 22 5.70 -6.23 -1.83
CA VAL A 22 6.13 -7.55 -1.34
C VAL A 22 7.16 -8.22 -2.25
N ARG A 23 7.07 -8.00 -3.57
CA ARG A 23 7.95 -8.65 -4.56
C ARG A 23 9.18 -7.82 -4.92
N ALA A 24 9.31 -6.59 -4.44
CA ALA A 24 10.44 -5.71 -4.77
C ALA A 24 11.77 -6.34 -4.35
N ASP A 25 12.75 -6.40 -5.25
CA ASP A 25 14.03 -7.10 -5.06
C ASP A 25 15.16 -6.22 -4.51
N SER A 26 14.92 -4.92 -4.34
CA SER A 26 15.90 -3.97 -3.82
C SER A 26 15.25 -2.92 -2.92
N MET A 27 16.05 -2.31 -2.04
CA MET A 27 15.57 -1.28 -1.11
C MET A 27 14.97 -0.10 -1.86
N ILE A 28 15.62 0.37 -2.93
CA ILE A 28 15.16 1.51 -3.73
C ILE A 28 13.80 1.22 -4.37
N ILE A 29 13.61 0.02 -4.94
CA ILE A 29 12.34 -0.35 -5.56
C ILE A 29 11.24 -0.48 -4.50
N THR A 30 11.57 -1.03 -3.33
CA THR A 30 10.65 -1.18 -2.19
C THR A 30 10.15 0.19 -1.71
N VAL A 31 11.05 1.15 -1.47
CA VAL A 31 10.68 2.52 -1.07
C VAL A 31 9.84 3.22 -2.15
N LYS A 32 10.20 3.08 -3.44
CA LYS A 32 9.41 3.65 -4.54
C LYS A 32 8.01 3.02 -4.66
N ALA A 33 7.85 1.76 -4.29
CA ALA A 33 6.55 1.10 -4.28
C ALA A 33 5.69 1.58 -3.10
N GLY A 34 6.31 1.76 -1.92
CA GLY A 34 5.67 2.38 -0.76
C GLY A 34 5.12 3.78 -1.06
N ALA A 35 5.95 4.67 -1.61
CA ALA A 35 5.50 6.03 -1.96
C ALA A 35 4.35 6.05 -3.00
N ARG A 36 4.30 5.06 -3.90
CA ARG A 36 3.18 4.91 -4.84
C ARG A 36 1.90 4.48 -4.13
N ALA A 37 2.01 3.60 -3.15
CA ALA A 37 0.89 3.16 -2.34
C ALA A 37 0.35 4.31 -1.47
N ASP A 38 1.23 5.11 -0.86
CA ASP A 38 0.84 6.31 -0.10
C ASP A 38 0.09 7.32 -0.98
N GLY A 39 0.64 7.61 -2.17
CA GLY A 39 -0.02 8.51 -3.13
C GLY A 39 -1.37 8.00 -3.62
N PHE A 40 -1.54 6.68 -3.73
CA PHE A 40 -2.82 6.06 -4.07
C PHE A 40 -3.86 6.29 -2.96
N VAL A 41 -3.52 6.04 -1.70
CA VAL A 41 -4.45 6.27 -0.58
C VAL A 41 -4.80 7.74 -0.45
N LEU A 42 -3.82 8.64 -0.55
CA LEU A 42 -4.06 10.09 -0.54
C LEU A 42 -5.01 10.53 -1.67
N GLY A 43 -4.87 9.95 -2.87
CA GLY A 43 -5.79 10.20 -3.99
C GLY A 43 -7.22 9.76 -3.70
N LEU A 44 -7.41 8.66 -2.97
CA LEU A 44 -8.73 8.19 -2.54
C LEU A 44 -9.34 9.08 -1.45
N GLU A 45 -8.53 9.56 -0.51
CA GLU A 45 -8.97 10.48 0.55
C GLU A 45 -9.40 11.84 -0.02
N THR A 46 -8.56 12.42 -0.88
CA THR A 46 -8.79 13.74 -1.48
C THR A 46 -9.93 13.77 -2.49
N SER A 47 -10.33 12.62 -3.03
CA SER A 47 -11.50 12.49 -3.90
C SER A 47 -12.81 12.25 -3.14
N GLU A 48 -12.78 12.22 -1.80
CA GLU A 48 -13.91 11.88 -0.90
C GLU A 48 -14.54 10.51 -1.19
N VAL A 49 -13.83 9.65 -1.94
CA VAL A 49 -14.32 8.32 -2.32
C VAL A 49 -14.16 7.33 -1.17
N LEU A 50 -13.21 7.59 -0.26
CA LEU A 50 -12.90 6.73 0.86
C LEU A 50 -13.16 7.44 2.19
N ARG A 51 -13.79 6.73 3.13
CA ARG A 51 -13.95 7.23 4.50
C ARG A 51 -12.60 7.27 5.18
N ALA A 52 -12.35 8.27 6.04
CA ALA A 52 -11.09 8.44 6.75
C ALA A 52 -10.60 7.14 7.44
N GLY A 53 -11.51 6.40 8.10
CA GLY A 53 -11.16 5.14 8.77
C GLY A 53 -10.81 3.98 7.83
N ASP A 54 -11.23 4.03 6.56
CA ASP A 54 -10.86 3.02 5.57
C ASP A 54 -9.54 3.40 4.88
N ALA A 55 -9.23 4.69 4.75
CA ALA A 55 -7.94 5.17 4.29
C ALA A 55 -6.82 4.87 5.29
N GLU A 56 -7.06 5.10 6.58
CA GLU A 56 -6.13 4.77 7.66
C GLU A 56 -5.74 3.28 7.64
N LYS A 57 -6.71 2.38 7.44
CA LYS A 57 -6.44 0.94 7.30
C LYS A 57 -5.54 0.64 6.10
N LEU A 58 -5.71 1.32 4.97
CA LEU A 58 -4.85 1.12 3.81
C LEU A 58 -3.43 1.58 4.06
N TYR A 59 -3.23 2.74 4.70
CA TYR A 59 -1.90 3.20 5.11
C TYR A 59 -1.22 2.16 6.01
N VAL A 60 -1.91 1.67 7.04
CA VAL A 60 -1.36 0.66 7.96
C VAL A 60 -0.98 -0.63 7.21
N ILE A 61 -1.82 -1.10 6.28
CA ILE A 61 -1.53 -2.31 5.49
C ILE A 61 -0.28 -2.10 4.62
N PHE A 62 -0.19 -0.98 3.91
CA PHE A 62 0.95 -0.69 3.03
C PHE A 62 2.24 -0.46 3.82
N GLU A 63 2.17 0.27 4.93
CA GLU A 63 3.32 0.52 5.81
C GLU A 63 3.85 -0.79 6.39
N ALA A 64 2.97 -1.66 6.91
CA ALA A 64 3.38 -2.96 7.45
C ALA A 64 4.10 -3.80 6.39
N ALA A 65 3.56 -3.87 5.17
CA ALA A 65 4.19 -4.61 4.07
C ALA A 65 5.54 -4.00 3.66
N LEU A 66 5.64 -2.67 3.64
CA LEU A 66 6.86 -1.94 3.31
C LEU A 66 7.96 -2.22 4.35
N VAL A 67 7.63 -2.07 5.64
CA VAL A 67 8.53 -2.31 6.76
C VAL A 67 9.05 -3.75 6.75
N GLU A 68 8.18 -4.73 6.59
CA GLU A 68 8.58 -6.14 6.54
C GLU A 68 9.47 -6.45 5.34
N ARG A 69 9.19 -5.86 4.16
CA ARG A 69 10.04 -6.07 2.99
C ARG A 69 11.42 -5.45 3.17
N LEU A 70 11.50 -4.23 3.70
CA LEU A 70 12.78 -3.55 3.97
C LEU A 70 13.62 -4.32 4.99
N LYS A 71 13.01 -4.86 6.05
CA LYS A 71 13.69 -5.75 7.01
C LYS A 71 14.23 -7.02 6.37
N THR A 72 13.52 -7.57 5.40
CA THR A 72 13.96 -8.77 4.67
C THR A 72 15.18 -8.46 3.81
N LEU A 73 15.15 -7.34 3.08
CA LEU A 73 16.23 -6.92 2.18
C LEU A 73 17.47 -6.39 2.91
N SER A 74 17.35 -5.95 4.16
CA SER A 74 18.51 -5.52 4.97
C SER A 74 19.25 -6.69 5.63
N ARG A 75 18.68 -7.89 5.60
CA ARG A 75 19.25 -9.13 6.16
C ARG A 75 19.82 -10.07 5.09
N SER A 76 19.60 -9.77 3.82
CA SER A 76 20.12 -10.50 2.65
C SER A 76 21.48 -9.97 2.22
#